data_AF-A0A9W5V4W1-F1
#
_entry.id   AF-A0A9W5V4W1-F1
#
_cell.length_a   1.000
_cell.length_b   1.000
_cell.length_c   1.000
_cell.angle_alpha   90.00
_cell.angle_beta   90.00
_cell.angle_gamma   90.00
#
_symmetry.space_group_name_H-M   'P 1'
#
loop_
_entity.id
_entity.type
_entity.pdbx_description
1 polymer ?
#
loop_
_entity_poly.entity_id
_entity_poly.type
_entity_poly.pdbx_seq_one_letter_code
_entity_poly.pdbx_strand_id
1 'polypeptide(L)' 'MSYLQQINEIASKLLLSVLQDINNRIRDWIVSGGDENDEYIGQQLRFAQNYLKMHGE' A
#
# COMPACT_ATOMS: atom_id res chain seq x y z
N MET A 1 1.74 9.75 -11.04
CA MET A 1 2.28 8.61 -10.28
C MET A 1 1.10 7.90 -9.64
N SER A 2 0.93 6.61 -9.87
CA SER A 2 -0.20 5.85 -9.34
C SER A 2 -0.08 5.65 -7.83
N TYR A 3 -1.15 5.17 -7.19
CA TYR A 3 -1.11 4.85 -5.76
C TYR A 3 -0.15 3.68 -5.49
N LEU A 4 -0.13 2.67 -6.37
CA LEU A 4 0.80 1.55 -6.26
C LEU A 4 2.27 2.02 -6.33
N GLN A 5 2.60 2.93 -7.24
CA GLN A 5 3.94 3.50 -7.34
C GLN A 5 4.35 4.21 -6.05
N GLN A 6 3.45 5.00 -5.44
CA GLN A 6 3.71 5.65 -4.15
C GLN A 6 3.91 4.66 -3.00
N ILE A 7 3.20 3.53 -3.01
CA ILE A 7 3.39 2.45 -2.01
C ILE A 7 4.79 1.85 -2.15
N ASN A 8 5.25 1.60 -3.38
CA ASN A 8 6.57 1.03 -3.63
C ASN A 8 7.72 1.93 -3.12
N GLU A 9 7.58 3.26 -3.18
CA GLU A 9 8.59 4.20 -2.66
C GLU A 9 8.78 4.12 -1.14
N ILE A 10 7.72 3.74 -0.41
CA ILE A 10 7.75 3.65 1.06
C ILE A 10 7.84 2.21 1.57
N ALA A 11 7.76 1.21 0.67
CA ALA A 11 7.69 -0.22 1.03
C ALA A 11 8.85 -0.68 1.91
N SER A 12 10.08 -0.19 1.66
CA SER A 12 11.27 -0.54 2.44
C SER A 12 11.25 -0.03 3.89
N LYS A 13 10.37 0.91 4.20
CA LYS A 13 10.20 1.48 5.55
C LYS A 13 9.15 0.73 6.38
N LEU A 14 8.34 -0.11 5.73
CA LEU A 14 7.28 -0.84 6.40
C LEU A 14 7.82 -2.12 7.05
N LEU A 15 7.24 -2.46 8.20
CA LEU A 15 7.45 -3.77 8.82
C LEU A 15 6.99 -4.86 7.84
N LEU A 16 7.74 -5.96 7.74
CA LEU A 16 7.47 -7.02 6.76
C LEU A 16 6.01 -7.52 6.79
N SER A 17 5.44 -7.70 7.98
CA SER A 17 4.04 -8.13 8.13
C SER A 17 3.05 -7.13 7.56
N VAL A 18 3.31 -5.83 7.72
CA VAL A 18 2.46 -4.74 7.21
C VAL A 18 2.55 -4.66 5.69
N LEU A 19 3.77 -4.76 5.16
CA LEU A 19 3.99 -4.79 3.71
C LEU A 19 3.31 -6.00 3.06
N GLN A 20 3.36 -7.17 3.70
CA GLN A 20 2.71 -8.39 3.23
C GLN A 20 1.18 -8.25 3.17
N ASP A 21 0.54 -7.68 4.20
CA ASP A 21 -0.92 -7.45 4.18
C ASP A 21 -1.33 -6.51 3.04
N ILE A 22 -0.62 -5.39 2.89
CA ILE A 22 -0.87 -4.43 1.81
C ILE A 22 -0.71 -5.09 0.43
N ASN A 23 0.37 -5.85 0.24
CA ASN A 23 0.62 -6.55 -1.03
C ASN A 23 -0.46 -7.58 -1.36
N ASN A 24 -0.97 -8.31 -0.36
CA ASN A 24 -2.07 -9.26 -0.58
C ASN A 24 -3.34 -8.55 -1.01
N ARG A 25 -3.72 -7.45 -0.34
CA ARG A 25 -4.90 -6.64 -0.70
C ARG A 25 -4.80 -6.07 -2.10
N ILE A 26 -3.65 -5.53 -2.47
CA ILE A 26 -3.39 -5.00 -3.80
C ILE A 26 -3.50 -6.12 -4.83
N ARG A 27 -2.85 -7.27 -4.59
CA ARG A 27 -2.90 -8.43 -5.48
C ARG A 27 -4.34 -8.88 -5.72
N ASP A 28 -5.12 -9.05 -4.66
CA ASP A 28 -6.51 -9.50 -4.75
C ASP A 28 -7.36 -8.52 -5.57
N TRP A 29 -7.13 -7.22 -5.40
CA TRP A 29 -7.81 -6.17 -6.16
C TRP A 29 -7.45 -6.21 -7.65
N ILE A 30 -6.17 -6.27 -7.98
CA ILE A 30 -5.68 -6.31 -9.37
C ILE A 30 -6.17 -7.58 -10.08
N VAL A 31 -6.10 -8.74 -9.42
CA VAL A 31 -6.59 -10.02 -9.98
C VAL A 31 -8.10 -9.99 -10.23
N SER A 32 -8.85 -9.20 -9.44
CA SER A 32 -10.29 -9.00 -9.63
C SER A 32 -10.63 -7.99 -10.74
N GLY A 33 -9.63 -7.44 -11.44
CA GLY A 33 -9.80 -6.48 -12.53
C GLY A 33 -9.72 -5.01 -12.11
N GLY A 34 -9.25 -4.72 -10.88
CA GLY A 34 -9.02 -3.36 -10.41
C GLY A 34 -7.76 -2.71 -11.01
N ASP A 35 -7.69 -1.39 -10.92
CA ASP A 35 -6.59 -0.55 -11.41
C ASP A 35 -5.70 -0.03 -10.28
N GLU A 36 -4.43 0.25 -10.61
CA GLU A 36 -3.44 0.81 -9.67
C GLU A 36 -3.74 2.24 -9.19
N ASN A 37 -4.66 2.95 -9.86
CA ASN A 37 -5.15 4.28 -9.49
C ASN A 37 -6.51 4.25 -8.79
N ASP A 38 -7.07 3.06 -8.54
CA ASP A 38 -8.36 2.96 -7.86
C ASP A 38 -8.28 3.49 -6.43
N GLU A 39 -9.39 4.08 -5.96
CA GLU A 39 -9.51 4.60 -4.60
C GLU A 39 -9.19 3.54 -3.54
N TYR A 40 -9.44 2.26 -3.84
CA TYR A 40 -9.07 1.14 -2.98
C TYR A 40 -7.56 1.06 -2.73
N ILE A 41 -6.72 1.22 -3.76
CA ILE A 41 -5.27 1.24 -3.62
C ILE A 41 -4.83 2.53 -2.90
N GLY A 42 -5.52 3.64 -3.16
CA GLY A 42 -5.33 4.89 -2.42
C GLY A 42 -5.58 4.75 -0.91
N GLN A 43 -6.52 3.90 -0.50
CA GLN A 43 -6.74 3.57 0.91
C GLN A 43 -5.55 2.81 1.51
N GLN A 44 -4.96 1.87 0.76
CA GLN A 44 -3.76 1.14 1.21
C GLN A 44 -2.55 2.07 1.38
N LEU A 45 -2.39 3.03 0.46
CA LEU A 45 -1.35 4.05 0.57
C LEU A 45 -1.52 4.92 1.83
N ARG A 46 -2.74 5.41 2.08
CA ARG A 46 -3.03 6.21 3.29
C ARG A 46 -2.76 5.43 4.57
N PHE A 47 -3.12 4.15 4.60
CA PHE A 47 -2.80 3.27 5.72
C PHE A 47 -1.28 3.14 5.92
N ALA A 48 -0.52 2.85 4.87
CA ALA A 48 0.95 2.74 4.93
C ALA A 48 1.61 4.04 5.43
N GLN A 49 1.18 5.19 4.92
CA GLN A 49 1.68 6.50 5.35
C GLN A 49 1.36 6.78 6.83
N ASN A 50 0.14 6.46 7.28
CA ASN A 50 -0.25 6.65 8.67
C ASN A 50 0.49 5.68 9.61
N TYR A 51 0.71 4.44 9.18
CA TYR A 51 1.52 3.48 9.93
C TYR A 51 2.93 4.02 10.19
N LEU A 52 3.59 4.54 9.16
CA LEU A 52 4.92 5.16 9.28
C LEU A 52 4.91 6.40 10.18
N LYS A 53 3.87 7.21 10.15
CA LYS A 53 3.74 8.37 11.06
C LYS A 53 3.60 7.97 12.52
N MET A 54 2.98 6.82 12.81
CA MET A 54 2.74 6.35 14.17
C MET A 54 3.91 5.53 14.74
N HIS A 55 4.72 4.90 13.89
CA HIS A 55 5.78 3.97 14.29
C HIS A 55 7.19 4.38 13.85
N GLY A 56 7.31 5.47 13.08
CA GLY A 56 8.57 6.05 12.65
C GLY A 56 9.05 7.10 13.63
N GLU A 57 9.54 6.66 14.80
CA GLU A 57 10.59 7.34 15.56
C GLU A 57 11.89 6.56 15.39
#